data_AF-A0A821LLD3-F1
#
_entry.id   AF-A0A821LLD3-F1
#
_cell.length_a   1.000
_cell.length_b   1.000
_cell.length_c   1.000
_cell.angle_alpha   90.00
_cell.angle_beta   90.00
_cell.angle_gamma   90.00
#
_symmetry.space_group_name_H-M   'P 1'
#
loop_
_entity.id
_entity.type
_entity.pdbx_description
1 polymer ?
#
loop_
_entity_poly.entity_id
_entity_poly.type
_entity_poly.pdbx_seq_one_letter_code
_entity_poly.pdbx_strand_id
1 'polypeptide(L)'
;MSGSKGHDECNPRLIENTCDEPEASLQPLEDYQESELASLEEAIEPIKSLFRNLPRDVWIAKNASKKPADDLSPDESAAIHLYTMEIKTRSLYSILNEMLRDRDRRKLKPWFPYLKLFLTALFKL
;
A
#
# COMPACT_ATOMS: atom_id res chain seq x y z
N MET A 1 40.75 12.95 29.16
CA MET A 1 40.30 13.74 28.00
C MET A 1 40.30 12.83 26.79
N SER A 2 39.14 12.72 26.15
CA SER A 2 38.86 12.15 24.82
C SER A 2 39.32 10.70 24.54
N GLY A 3 38.49 9.77 24.08
CA GLY A 3 37.21 9.90 23.39
C GLY A 3 37.28 9.17 22.04
N SER A 4 36.62 8.02 21.98
CA SER A 4 35.94 7.39 20.83
C SER A 4 36.65 7.25 19.47
N LYS A 5 36.64 6.02 18.93
CA LYS A 5 35.61 5.63 17.94
C LYS A 5 35.68 4.14 17.63
N GLY A 6 34.62 3.42 17.99
CA GLY A 6 34.30 2.12 17.43
C GLY A 6 33.92 2.30 15.96
N HIS A 7 34.55 1.50 15.10
CA HIS A 7 34.07 1.27 13.75
C HIS A 7 32.99 0.19 13.85
N ASP A 8 31.73 0.58 13.72
CA ASP A 8 30.65 -0.37 13.43
C ASP A 8 30.84 -0.84 11.98
N GLU A 9 31.39 -2.03 11.82
CA GLU A 9 31.43 -2.76 10.55
C GLU A 9 30.02 -3.25 10.23
N CYS A 10 29.42 -2.66 9.20
CA CYS A 10 28.14 -3.10 8.66
C CYS A 10 28.28 -4.52 8.09
N ASN A 11 27.60 -5.49 8.70
CA ASN A 11 27.69 -6.91 8.36
C ASN A 11 27.02 -7.19 7.00
N PRO A 12 27.75 -7.67 5.98
CA PRO A 12 27.23 -7.83 4.62
C PRO A 12 26.23 -8.98 4.43
N ARG A 13 25.82 -9.66 5.52
CA ARG A 13 24.87 -10.78 5.50
C ARG A 13 23.44 -10.42 5.92
N LEU A 14 23.19 -9.19 6.38
CA LEU A 14 21.83 -8.72 6.63
C LEU A 14 21.26 -8.18 5.31
N ILE A 15 20.20 -8.80 4.78
CA ILE A 15 19.30 -8.16 3.81
C ILE A 15 18.41 -7.19 4.61
N GLU A 16 19.02 -6.22 5.27
CA GLU A 16 18.30 -5.07 5.81
C GLU A 16 18.81 -3.87 5.07
N ASN A 17 18.07 -3.53 4.02
CA ASN A 17 18.11 -2.20 3.44
C ASN A 17 17.32 -1.25 4.37
N THR A 18 17.64 -1.23 5.67
CA THR A 18 17.00 -0.37 6.69
C THR A 18 17.71 0.97 6.85
N CYS A 19 18.77 1.22 6.08
CA CYS A 19 19.56 2.45 6.13
C CYS A 19 18.80 3.73 5.69
N ASP A 20 17.60 3.58 5.12
CA ASP A 20 16.76 4.69 4.63
C ASP A 20 15.33 4.70 5.22
N GLU A 21 15.07 3.94 6.28
CA GLU A 21 13.80 4.09 7.01
C GLU A 21 13.88 5.40 7.81
N PRO A 22 12.97 6.36 7.63
CA PRO A 22 13.04 7.61 8.37
C PRO A 22 12.89 7.32 9.87
N GLU A 23 13.94 7.58 10.65
CA GLU A 23 13.96 7.51 12.14
C GLU A 23 12.92 8.42 12.83
N ALA A 24 12.09 9.13 12.06
CA ALA A 24 11.05 10.01 12.56
C ALA A 24 9.71 9.26 12.70
N SER A 25 9.16 9.28 13.92
CA SER A 25 7.77 8.88 14.18
C SER A 25 6.83 9.66 13.25
N LEU A 26 6.21 8.93 12.32
CA LEU A 26 5.26 9.48 11.37
C LEU A 26 4.01 9.90 12.12
N GLN A 27 3.52 11.11 11.84
CA GLN A 27 2.30 11.60 12.47
C GLN A 27 1.11 10.68 12.15
N PRO A 28 0.21 10.41 13.12
CA PRO A 28 -1.05 9.72 12.86
C PRO A 28 -1.83 10.40 11.72
N LEU A 29 -2.52 9.59 10.90
CA LEU A 29 -3.33 10.10 9.79
C LEU A 29 -4.75 10.34 10.31
N GLU A 30 -5.01 11.48 10.96
CA GLU A 30 -6.33 11.78 11.56
C GLU A 30 -7.47 11.61 10.53
N ASP A 31 -7.26 12.13 9.32
CA ASP A 31 -8.23 12.11 8.21
C ASP A 31 -8.54 10.70 7.67
N TYR A 32 -7.76 9.67 8.00
CA TYR A 32 -7.99 8.31 7.48
C TYR A 32 -9.21 7.64 8.13
N GLN A 33 -9.49 7.97 9.40
CA GLN A 33 -10.57 7.32 10.14
C GLN A 33 -11.95 7.62 9.54
N GLU A 34 -12.10 8.82 8.98
CA GLU A 34 -13.34 9.32 8.36
C GLU A 34 -13.61 8.72 6.97
N SER A 35 -12.63 8.03 6.36
CA SER A 35 -12.85 7.37 5.08
C SER A 35 -13.89 6.26 5.20
N GLU A 36 -15.00 6.40 4.48
CA GLU A 36 -16.02 5.36 4.34
C GLU A 36 -15.52 4.19 3.49
N LEU A 37 -16.11 3.00 3.71
CA LEU A 37 -15.83 1.83 2.90
C LEU A 37 -16.52 1.99 1.54
N ALA A 38 -15.73 1.99 0.47
CA ALA A 38 -16.21 2.18 -0.89
C ALA A 38 -16.01 0.91 -1.74
N SER A 39 -16.70 0.83 -2.89
CA SER A 39 -16.42 -0.20 -3.89
C SER A 39 -14.99 -0.07 -4.43
N LEU A 40 -14.46 -1.12 -5.06
CA LEU A 40 -13.09 -1.07 -5.61
C LEU A 40 -12.93 0.04 -6.65
N GLU A 41 -13.93 0.26 -7.52
CA GLU A 41 -13.92 1.32 -8.52
C GLU A 41 -13.87 2.71 -7.89
N GLU A 42 -14.72 2.98 -6.90
CA GLU A 42 -14.73 4.26 -6.18
C GLU A 42 -13.41 4.48 -5.43
N ALA A 43 -12.90 3.42 -4.82
CA ALA A 43 -11.68 3.46 -4.03
C ALA A 43 -10.43 3.82 -4.84
N ILE A 44 -10.40 3.48 -6.14
CA ILE A 44 -9.28 3.75 -7.02
C ILE A 44 -9.42 5.03 -7.84
N GLU A 45 -10.61 5.65 -7.93
CA GLU A 45 -10.81 6.87 -8.72
C GLU A 45 -9.81 8.00 -8.38
N PRO A 46 -9.50 8.31 -7.11
CA PRO A 46 -8.57 9.38 -6.77
C PRO A 46 -7.12 9.14 -7.24
N ILE A 47 -6.74 7.87 -7.44
CA ILE A 47 -5.37 7.45 -7.79
C ILE A 47 -5.24 6.95 -9.23
N LYS A 48 -6.36 6.84 -9.96
CA LYS A 48 -6.44 6.25 -11.31
C LYS A 48 -5.49 6.90 -12.30
N SER A 49 -5.28 8.21 -12.21
CA SER A 49 -4.39 8.98 -13.09
C SER A 49 -2.91 8.66 -12.90
N LEU A 50 -2.51 8.03 -11.78
CA LEU A 50 -1.13 7.63 -11.50
C LEU A 50 -0.68 6.44 -12.36
N PHE A 51 -1.62 5.77 -13.02
CA PHE A 51 -1.41 4.52 -13.71
C PHE A 51 -1.82 4.63 -15.18
N ARG A 52 -1.08 3.95 -16.04
CA ARG A 52 -1.42 3.87 -17.47
C ARG A 52 -2.64 3.00 -17.74
N ASN A 53 -2.78 1.89 -17.01
CA ASN A 53 -3.75 0.82 -17.33
C ASN A 53 -4.56 0.32 -16.11
N LEU A 54 -4.66 1.09 -15.02
CA LEU A 54 -5.36 0.66 -13.80
C LEU A 54 -6.78 0.12 -14.04
N PRO A 55 -7.61 0.70 -14.93
CA PRO A 55 -8.95 0.14 -15.20
C PRO A 55 -8.93 -1.31 -15.69
N ARG A 56 -7.92 -1.67 -16.50
CA ARG A 56 -7.76 -3.06 -16.96
C ARG A 56 -7.39 -3.97 -15.81
N ASP A 57 -6.49 -3.54 -14.94
CA ASP A 57 -6.01 -4.33 -13.82
C ASP A 57 -7.12 -4.55 -12.78
N VAL A 58 -7.92 -3.51 -12.51
CA VAL A 58 -9.15 -3.58 -11.69
C VAL A 58 -10.12 -4.60 -12.28
N TRP A 59 -10.37 -4.55 -13.59
CA TRP A 59 -11.26 -5.51 -14.25
C TRP A 59 -10.79 -6.96 -14.10
N ILE A 60 -9.47 -7.20 -14.22
CA ILE A 60 -8.88 -8.53 -14.02
C ILE A 60 -9.08 -8.98 -12.57
N ALA A 61 -8.73 -8.12 -11.60
CA ALA A 61 -8.85 -8.42 -10.17
C ALA A 61 -10.30 -8.75 -9.77
N LYS A 62 -11.28 -7.96 -10.24
CA LYS A 62 -12.70 -8.22 -9.97
C LYS A 62 -13.18 -9.53 -10.58
N ASN A 63 -12.74 -9.85 -11.79
CA ASN A 63 -13.12 -11.12 -12.42
C ASN A 63 -12.57 -12.34 -11.68
N ALA A 64 -11.36 -12.24 -11.12
CA ALA A 64 -10.78 -13.29 -10.30
C ALA A 64 -11.46 -13.43 -8.92
N SER A 65 -12.18 -12.40 -8.47
CA SER A 65 -12.70 -12.28 -7.10
C SER A 65 -14.22 -12.34 -7.01
N LYS A 66 -14.91 -12.85 -8.05
CA LYS A 66 -16.38 -12.94 -8.08
C LYS A 66 -16.99 -13.85 -7.02
N LYS A 67 -16.23 -14.84 -6.56
CA LYS A 67 -16.62 -15.81 -5.55
C LYS A 67 -15.50 -15.92 -4.53
N PRO A 68 -15.36 -14.90 -3.66
CA PRO A 68 -14.32 -14.92 -2.66
C PRO A 68 -14.54 -16.08 -1.68
N ALA A 69 -13.44 -16.59 -1.14
CA ALA A 69 -13.50 -17.45 0.05
C ALA A 69 -13.73 -16.57 1.28
N ASP A 70 -14.09 -17.21 2.40
CA ASP A 70 -14.25 -16.56 3.70
C ASP A 70 -15.37 -15.48 3.72
N ASP A 71 -15.37 -14.60 4.72
CA ASP A 71 -16.36 -13.52 4.90
C ASP A 71 -16.03 -12.24 4.09
N LEU A 72 -15.21 -12.38 3.05
CA LEU A 72 -14.80 -11.28 2.18
C LEU A 72 -15.90 -10.92 1.18
N SER A 73 -16.09 -9.62 0.94
CA SER A 73 -16.85 -9.15 -0.20
C SER A 73 -16.05 -9.33 -1.51
N PRO A 74 -16.71 -9.37 -2.69
CA PRO A 74 -16.00 -9.41 -3.96
C PRO A 74 -15.03 -8.25 -4.17
N ASP A 75 -15.36 -7.05 -3.69
CA ASP A 75 -14.51 -5.86 -3.81
C ASP A 75 -13.32 -5.92 -2.84
N GLU A 76 -13.50 -6.45 -1.63
CA GLU A 76 -12.43 -6.70 -0.66
C GLU A 76 -11.40 -7.71 -1.19
N SER A 77 -11.89 -8.85 -1.70
CA SER A 77 -11.04 -9.86 -2.32
C SER A 77 -10.36 -9.32 -3.58
N ALA A 78 -11.07 -8.53 -4.41
CA ALA A 78 -10.47 -7.88 -5.56
C ALA A 78 -9.41 -6.85 -5.19
N ALA A 79 -9.56 -6.13 -4.08
CA ALA A 79 -8.54 -5.20 -3.58
C ALA A 79 -7.25 -5.93 -3.20
N ILE A 80 -7.34 -7.07 -2.52
CA ILE A 80 -6.19 -7.95 -2.21
C ILE A 80 -5.58 -8.48 -3.50
N HIS A 81 -6.40 -9.02 -4.40
CA HIS A 81 -5.93 -9.54 -5.68
C HIS A 81 -5.16 -8.47 -6.45
N LEU A 82 -5.72 -7.27 -6.59
CA LEU A 82 -5.10 -6.13 -7.27
C LEU A 82 -3.76 -5.72 -6.65
N TYR A 83 -3.64 -5.76 -5.32
CA TYR A 83 -2.38 -5.50 -4.62
C TYR A 83 -1.33 -6.56 -4.97
N THR A 84 -1.72 -7.83 -5.03
CA THR A 84 -0.79 -8.95 -5.27
C THR A 84 -0.47 -9.23 -6.75
N MET A 85 -1.14 -8.56 -7.68
CA MET A 85 -0.91 -8.77 -9.11
C MET A 85 0.52 -8.37 -9.51
N GLU A 86 1.28 -9.36 -9.98
CA GLU A 86 2.57 -9.12 -10.62
C GLU A 86 2.37 -8.52 -12.01
N ILE A 87 2.65 -7.23 -12.12
CA ILE A 87 2.61 -6.49 -13.38
C ILE A 87 4.05 -6.12 -13.73
N LYS A 88 4.44 -6.35 -14.99
CA LYS A 88 5.81 -6.08 -15.49
C LYS A 88 6.21 -4.59 -15.45
N THR A 89 5.25 -3.70 -15.22
CA THR A 89 5.41 -2.24 -15.13
C THR A 89 4.94 -1.76 -13.76
N ARG A 90 5.20 -0.49 -13.42
CA ARG A 90 4.76 0.21 -12.20
C ARG A 90 3.36 -0.23 -11.71
N SER A 91 3.33 -1.24 -10.83
CA SER A 91 2.13 -1.92 -10.32
C SER A 91 1.52 -1.15 -9.15
N LEU A 92 0.27 -1.45 -8.80
CA LEU A 92 -0.39 -0.83 -7.64
C LEU A 92 0.43 -1.04 -6.36
N TYR A 93 0.91 -2.27 -6.12
CA TYR A 93 1.84 -2.58 -5.04
C TYR A 93 3.06 -1.65 -5.00
N SER A 94 3.73 -1.47 -6.15
CA SER A 94 4.97 -0.70 -6.20
C SER A 94 4.74 0.77 -5.87
N ILE A 95 3.68 1.38 -6.42
CA ILE A 95 3.37 2.78 -6.16
C ILE A 95 2.90 2.95 -4.72
N LEU A 96 1.98 2.10 -4.24
CA LEU A 96 1.49 2.22 -2.87
C LEU A 96 2.63 2.15 -1.85
N ASN A 97 3.56 1.20 -2.02
CA ASN A 97 4.71 1.08 -1.14
C ASN A 97 5.71 2.24 -1.21
N GLU A 98 5.80 2.92 -2.36
CA GLU A 98 6.52 4.20 -2.50
C GLU A 98 5.82 5.30 -1.70
N MET A 99 4.49 5.42 -1.84
CA MET A 99 3.70 6.45 -1.16
C MET A 99 3.66 6.28 0.37
N LEU A 100 3.66 5.04 0.87
CA LEU A 100 3.69 4.74 2.30
C LEU A 100 5.00 5.17 2.97
N ARG A 101 6.11 5.09 2.22
CA ARG A 101 7.47 5.51 2.65
C ARG A 101 7.73 7.00 2.43
N ASP A 102 6.91 7.69 1.64
CA ASP A 102 7.08 9.11 1.40
C ASP A 102 6.90 9.91 2.71
N ARG A 103 7.79 10.90 2.93
CA ARG A 103 7.74 11.79 4.09
C ARG A 103 6.55 12.76 4.00
N ASP A 104 6.12 13.12 2.80
CA ASP A 104 4.95 13.95 2.58
C ASP A 104 3.66 13.11 2.65
N ARG A 105 3.16 12.94 3.87
CA ARG A 105 1.92 12.20 4.16
C ARG A 105 0.69 12.71 3.41
N ARG A 106 0.69 13.96 2.91
CA ARG A 106 -0.43 14.50 2.12
C ARG A 106 -0.60 13.75 0.80
N LYS A 107 0.50 13.22 0.24
CA LYS A 107 0.45 12.45 -0.99
C LYS A 107 -0.22 11.07 -0.81
N LEU A 108 -0.34 10.60 0.43
CA LEU A 108 -1.05 9.36 0.76
C LEU A 108 -2.57 9.57 0.84
N LYS A 109 -3.07 10.80 1.04
CA LYS A 109 -4.51 11.07 1.18
C LYS A 109 -5.38 10.50 0.04
N PRO A 110 -5.00 10.61 -1.25
CA PRO A 110 -5.78 10.00 -2.34
C PRO A 110 -5.90 8.47 -2.24
N TRP A 111 -5.02 7.81 -1.49
CA TRP A 111 -5.01 6.36 -1.31
C TRP A 111 -5.90 5.88 -0.18
N PHE A 112 -6.44 6.77 0.66
CA PHE A 112 -7.22 6.37 1.84
C PHE A 112 -8.42 5.47 1.49
N PRO A 113 -9.22 5.76 0.44
CA PRO A 113 -10.33 4.87 0.08
C PRO A 113 -9.86 3.45 -0.25
N TYR A 114 -8.78 3.32 -1.05
CA TYR A 114 -8.19 2.03 -1.37
C TYR A 114 -7.60 1.33 -0.13
N LEU A 115 -6.86 2.06 0.71
CA LEU A 115 -6.30 1.54 1.95
C LEU A 115 -7.38 1.09 2.92
N LYS A 116 -8.51 1.79 3.01
CA LYS A 116 -9.65 1.40 3.84
C LYS A 116 -10.21 0.07 3.38
N LEU A 117 -10.49 -0.07 2.08
CA LEU A 117 -10.99 -1.31 1.50
C LEU A 117 -10.00 -2.47 1.69
N PHE A 118 -8.74 -2.25 1.37
CA PHE A 118 -7.68 -3.27 1.45
C PHE A 118 -7.40 -3.72 2.89
N LEU A 119 -7.24 -2.80 3.84
CA LEU A 119 -6.98 -3.16 5.24
C LEU A 119 -8.20 -3.80 5.90
N THR A 120 -9.42 -3.39 5.52
CA THR A 120 -10.65 -4.06 5.97
C THR A 120 -10.69 -5.51 5.47
N ALA A 121 -10.32 -5.74 4.21
CA ALA A 121 -10.21 -7.08 3.65
C ALA A 121 -9.18 -7.93 4.40
N LEU A 122 -7.98 -7.39 4.65
CA LEU A 122 -6.93 -8.11 5.38
C LEU A 122 -7.31 -8.42 6.83
N PHE A 123 -8.10 -7.55 7.48
CA PHE A 123 -8.54 -7.78 8.87
C PHE A 123 -9.54 -8.94 9.00
N LYS A 124 -10.20 -9.33 7.90
CA LYS A 124 -11.16 -10.44 7.87
C LYS A 124 -10.52 -11.81 7.62
N LEU A 125 -9.26 -11.85 7.18
CA LEU A 125 -8.48 -13.07 7.00
C LEU A 125 -7.91 -13.55 8.34
#